data_AF-A0A344W159-F1
#
_entry.id   AF-A0A344W159-F1
#
_cell.length_a   1.000
_cell.length_b   1.000
_cell.length_c   1.000
_cell.angle_alpha   90.00
_cell.angle_beta   90.00
_cell.angle_gamma   90.00
#
_symmetry.space_group_name_H-M   'P 1'
#
loop_
_entity.id
_entity.type
_entity.pdbx_description
1 polymer ?
#
loop_
_entity_poly.entity_id
_entity_poly.type
_entity_poly.pdbx_seq_one_letter_code
_entity_poly.pdbx_strand_id
1 'polypeptide(L)'
;MTEAEHRRSYPRASLLQATARLAELSGMNIDEASKVASNNFEGMRFHHTPEQIVSEEDLMSLRLKTLELATKFGFPTTRTRLDGQSANQFDIELASLLYNEMEIIPAEAADDEVWWFITLFLLPDVALWRFPLANEVSAESPATWHVRFMDRRRGFFRQAWWRYFLLGKEVCEVFNEDEFLNLVDRVALSGYKPLAEALSFEFICRLKTSNYVSGERRSVFRQSMILARRALGHEAVYAMDTERMSIFASTIFDKSEKLVRQAAIGDESIDEAFLESEFSEGSLNKFLTELGTIAQVLMPYITRPNLSDQFIFELREMLPVYARLHPGNEQVAKISQDLEHLLAGIQGLNREDQLIVYAATAYFLLAEDAIPDASKGGFDDDEKVLDLAFKCLQRSRPSSVK
;
A
#
# COMPACT_ATOMS: atom_id res chain seq x y z
N MET A 1 -20.60 25.92 7.56
CA MET A 1 -19.21 26.39 7.65
C MET A 1 -19.00 26.95 9.05
N THR A 2 -18.87 26.08 10.05
CA THR A 2 -18.54 26.41 11.45
C THR A 2 -18.18 25.12 12.18
N GLU A 3 -16.92 24.73 12.08
CA GLU A 3 -16.14 24.11 13.14
C GLU A 3 -14.71 24.15 12.62
N ALA A 4 -13.85 24.88 13.33
CA ALA A 4 -12.42 24.71 13.11
C ALA A 4 -12.12 23.29 13.59
N GLU A 5 -12.10 22.33 12.66
CA GLU A 5 -11.59 20.98 12.92
C GLU A 5 -10.19 21.15 13.51
N HIS A 6 -10.05 20.85 14.79
CA HIS A 6 -8.81 21.08 15.52
C HIS A 6 -7.75 20.19 14.88
N ARG A 7 -6.77 20.81 14.23
CA ARG A 7 -5.73 20.09 13.50
C ARG A 7 -4.73 19.49 14.48
N ARG A 8 -5.02 18.29 15.00
CA ARG A 8 -4.08 17.54 15.84
C ARG A 8 -2.94 16.99 14.97
N SER A 9 -1.73 17.46 15.21
CA SER A 9 -0.52 16.90 14.61
C SER A 9 -0.02 15.73 15.46
N TYR A 10 0.27 14.63 14.76
CA TYR A 10 0.73 13.39 15.36
C TYR A 10 2.26 13.26 15.27
N PRO A 11 2.88 12.48 16.17
CA PRO A 11 4.28 12.13 16.06
C PRO A 11 4.62 11.44 14.73
N ARG A 12 5.83 11.71 14.26
CA ARG A 12 6.34 11.21 12.98
C ARG A 12 7.64 10.45 13.19
N ALA A 13 7.66 9.19 12.76
CA ALA A 13 8.89 8.40 12.66
C ALA A 13 9.46 8.56 11.25
N SER A 14 10.73 8.92 11.12
CA SER A 14 11.42 8.91 9.82
C SER A 14 11.51 7.50 9.25
N LEU A 15 11.73 7.38 7.94
CA LEU A 15 11.94 6.08 7.28
C LEU A 15 13.06 5.28 7.96
N LEU A 16 14.20 5.93 8.26
CA LEU A 16 15.32 5.29 8.95
C LEU A 16 14.93 4.75 10.34
N GLN A 17 14.21 5.55 11.13
CA GLN A 17 13.72 5.14 12.45
C GLN A 17 12.72 3.99 12.35
N ALA A 18 11.78 4.08 11.40
CA ALA A 18 10.78 3.06 11.15
C ALA A 18 11.43 1.73 10.72
N THR A 19 12.34 1.76 9.76
CA THR A 19 13.06 0.56 9.29
C THR A 19 13.91 -0.07 10.39
N ALA A 20 14.65 0.74 11.17
CA ALA A 20 15.42 0.23 12.30
C ALA A 20 14.50 -0.43 13.35
N ARG A 21 13.38 0.23 13.67
CA ARG A 21 12.40 -0.29 14.62
C ARG A 21 11.74 -1.57 14.16
N LEU A 22 11.41 -1.65 12.87
CA LEU A 22 10.84 -2.83 12.25
C LEU A 22 11.82 -4.02 12.31
N ALA A 23 13.12 -3.77 12.10
CA ALA A 23 14.16 -4.78 12.26
C ALA A 23 14.31 -5.25 13.72
N GLU A 24 14.19 -4.36 14.71
CA GLU A 24 14.15 -4.75 16.14
C GLU A 24 12.96 -5.67 16.45
N LEU A 25 11.76 -5.29 15.99
CA LEU A 25 10.53 -6.06 16.21
C LEU A 25 10.55 -7.41 15.51
N SER A 26 11.34 -7.58 14.43
CA SER A 26 11.42 -8.81 13.65
C SER A 26 11.77 -10.07 14.48
N GLY A 27 12.47 -9.88 15.60
CA GLY A 27 12.89 -10.94 16.52
C GLY A 27 12.07 -11.03 17.81
N MET A 28 11.04 -10.20 17.98
CA MET A 28 10.27 -10.10 19.23
C MET A 28 8.95 -10.87 19.16
N ASN A 29 8.53 -11.44 20.30
CA ASN A 29 7.15 -11.90 20.48
C ASN A 29 6.21 -10.75 20.92
N ILE A 30 4.90 -11.03 21.01
CA ILE A 30 3.87 -10.04 21.36
C ILE A 30 4.15 -9.38 22.73
N ASP A 31 4.58 -10.15 23.73
CA ASP A 31 4.86 -9.63 25.08
C ASP A 31 6.09 -8.72 25.10
N GLU A 32 7.13 -9.07 24.33
CA GLU A 32 8.33 -8.25 24.15
C GLU A 32 8.01 -6.95 23.41
N ALA A 33 7.24 -7.03 22.32
CA ALA A 33 6.75 -5.88 21.58
C ALA A 33 5.92 -4.94 22.46
N SER A 34 5.07 -5.50 23.34
CA SER A 34 4.25 -4.70 24.25
C SER A 34 5.09 -3.93 25.27
N LYS A 35 6.21 -4.50 25.74
CA LYS A 35 7.15 -3.85 26.67
C LYS A 35 7.94 -2.72 26.03
N VAL A 36 8.25 -2.83 24.73
CA VAL A 36 9.00 -1.80 24.01
C VAL A 36 8.09 -0.74 23.38
N ALA A 37 6.78 -0.96 23.34
CA ALA A 37 5.81 0.03 22.86
C ALA A 37 5.96 1.35 23.62
N SER A 38 5.92 2.45 22.88
CA SER A 38 6.17 3.78 23.43
C SER A 38 5.33 4.83 22.73
N ASN A 39 4.90 5.84 23.49
CA ASN A 39 4.25 7.05 22.99
C ASN A 39 5.26 8.19 22.71
N ASN A 40 6.55 7.97 22.94
CA ASN A 40 7.63 8.93 22.72
C ASN A 40 8.94 8.23 22.33
N PHE A 41 9.78 8.86 21.51
CA PHE A 41 11.11 8.36 21.16
C PHE A 41 12.08 9.51 20.81
N GLU A 42 13.38 9.23 20.87
CA GLU A 42 14.39 10.24 20.56
C GLU A 42 14.32 10.67 19.09
N GLY A 43 14.29 11.99 18.86
CA GLY A 43 14.16 12.54 17.51
C GLY A 43 12.74 12.47 16.94
N MET A 44 11.73 12.33 17.80
CA MET A 44 10.32 12.46 17.42
C MET A 44 10.04 13.84 16.80
N ARG A 45 9.39 13.84 15.63
CA ARG A 45 9.05 15.05 14.88
C ARG A 45 7.54 15.23 14.79
N PHE A 46 7.12 16.45 14.51
CA PHE A 46 5.74 16.84 14.25
C PHE A 46 5.69 17.65 12.96
N HIS A 47 4.48 17.96 12.49
CA HIS A 47 4.31 18.96 11.43
C HIS A 47 4.97 20.29 11.84
N HIS A 48 5.54 21.04 10.88
CA HIS A 48 6.30 22.26 11.18
C HIS A 48 5.46 23.39 11.78
N THR A 49 4.16 23.40 11.48
CA THR A 49 3.20 24.40 11.98
C THR A 49 1.96 23.69 12.51
N PRO A 50 2.04 22.98 13.66
CA PRO A 50 0.89 22.31 14.23
C PRO A 50 0.03 23.33 14.98
N GLU A 51 -1.28 23.30 14.77
CA GLU A 51 -2.21 24.12 15.57
C GLU A 51 -2.35 23.51 16.98
N GLN A 52 -2.43 22.18 17.04
CA GLN A 52 -2.43 21.40 18.27
C GLN A 52 -1.55 20.18 18.10
N ILE A 53 -0.74 19.86 19.11
CA ILE A 53 0.02 18.61 19.16
C ILE A 53 -0.78 17.62 20.00
N VAL A 54 -0.92 16.38 19.54
CA VAL A 54 -1.53 15.31 20.33
C VAL A 54 -0.70 15.07 21.60
N SER A 55 -1.37 15.00 22.76
CA SER A 55 -0.66 14.82 24.02
C SER A 55 -0.21 13.37 24.23
N GLU A 56 0.79 13.15 25.09
CA GLU A 56 1.19 11.79 25.50
C GLU A 56 0.04 11.02 26.17
N GLU A 57 -0.87 11.73 26.86
CA GLU A 57 -2.09 11.18 27.46
C GLU A 57 -3.09 10.73 26.40
N ASP A 58 -3.32 11.53 25.35
CA ASP A 58 -4.18 11.15 24.23
C ASP A 58 -3.62 9.92 23.49
N LEU A 59 -2.31 9.87 23.25
CA LEU A 59 -1.66 8.72 22.62
C LEU A 59 -1.79 7.45 23.48
N MET A 60 -1.63 7.58 24.80
CA MET A 60 -1.82 6.46 25.72
C MET A 60 -3.28 6.03 25.77
N SER A 61 -4.23 6.97 25.76
CA SER A 61 -5.67 6.71 25.70
C SER A 61 -6.03 5.92 24.42
N LEU A 62 -5.53 6.37 23.26
CA LEU A 62 -5.68 5.66 21.99
C LEU A 62 -5.14 4.23 22.10
N ARG A 63 -3.92 4.05 22.62
CA ARG A 63 -3.32 2.73 22.82
C ARG A 63 -4.18 1.82 23.70
N LEU A 64 -4.62 2.32 24.85
CA LEU A 64 -5.45 1.55 25.80
C LEU A 64 -6.79 1.12 25.17
N LYS A 65 -7.46 2.02 24.44
CA LYS A 65 -8.71 1.71 23.75
C LYS A 65 -8.50 0.67 22.65
N THR A 66 -7.39 0.76 21.89
CA THR A 66 -7.05 -0.26 20.89
C THR A 66 -6.75 -1.61 21.53
N LEU A 67 -6.03 -1.65 22.66
CA LEU A 67 -5.77 -2.90 23.40
C LEU A 67 -7.05 -3.51 23.98
N GLU A 68 -7.95 -2.69 24.53
CA GLU A 68 -9.25 -3.15 25.00
C GLU A 68 -10.06 -3.77 23.86
N LEU A 69 -10.06 -3.12 22.69
CA LEU A 69 -10.69 -3.68 21.50
C LEU A 69 -10.05 -5.00 21.09
N ALA A 70 -8.72 -5.05 20.93
CA ALA A 70 -8.00 -6.27 20.54
C ALA A 70 -8.25 -7.43 21.52
N THR A 71 -8.37 -7.14 22.82
CA THR A 71 -8.66 -8.14 23.86
C THR A 71 -10.02 -8.81 23.64
N LYS A 72 -11.04 -8.08 23.15
CA LYS A 72 -12.35 -8.64 22.79
C LYS A 72 -12.27 -9.70 21.68
N PHE A 73 -11.21 -9.64 20.87
CA PHE A 73 -10.95 -10.56 19.76
C PHE A 73 -9.84 -11.59 20.07
N GLY A 74 -9.35 -11.66 21.32
CA GLY A 74 -8.44 -12.73 21.77
C GLY A 74 -6.98 -12.33 21.98
N PHE A 75 -6.63 -11.05 21.84
CA PHE A 75 -5.33 -10.54 22.28
C PHE A 75 -5.13 -10.77 23.80
N PRO A 76 -3.93 -11.14 24.28
CA PRO A 76 -2.70 -11.42 23.51
C PRO A 76 -2.54 -12.91 23.14
N THR A 77 -3.51 -13.76 23.51
CA THR A 77 -3.34 -15.22 23.61
C THR A 77 -3.56 -16.02 22.33
N THR A 78 -4.06 -15.43 21.25
CA THR A 78 -4.31 -16.19 20.01
C THR A 78 -2.99 -16.61 19.36
N ARG A 79 -2.47 -17.81 19.71
CA ARG A 79 -1.26 -18.45 19.14
C ARG A 79 -1.40 -18.84 17.65
N THR A 80 -2.58 -18.63 17.09
CA THR A 80 -2.92 -18.91 15.70
C THR A 80 -3.63 -17.70 15.13
N ARG A 81 -3.46 -17.45 13.83
CA ARG A 81 -4.15 -16.40 13.08
C ARG A 81 -5.63 -16.33 13.48
N LEU A 82 -6.15 -15.12 13.69
CA LEU A 82 -7.59 -14.89 13.80
C LEU A 82 -8.29 -15.57 12.61
N ASP A 83 -9.41 -16.26 12.87
CA ASP A 83 -10.23 -16.74 11.78
C ASP A 83 -10.71 -15.54 10.93
N GLY A 84 -10.98 -15.78 9.65
CA GLY A 84 -11.26 -14.70 8.70
C GLY A 84 -12.46 -13.83 9.08
N GLN A 85 -13.44 -14.35 9.83
CA GLN A 85 -14.59 -13.56 10.27
C GLN A 85 -14.23 -12.67 11.46
N SER A 86 -13.57 -13.22 12.47
CA SER A 86 -13.10 -12.44 13.63
C SER A 86 -12.10 -11.37 13.22
N ALA A 87 -11.19 -11.67 12.28
CA ALA A 87 -10.24 -10.71 11.73
C ALA A 87 -10.95 -9.54 11.05
N ASN A 88 -11.92 -9.82 10.17
CA ASN A 88 -12.68 -8.78 9.48
C ASN A 88 -13.48 -7.90 10.46
N GLN A 89 -14.12 -8.51 11.46
CA GLN A 89 -14.90 -7.77 12.46
C GLN A 89 -14.00 -6.88 13.33
N PHE A 90 -12.83 -7.37 13.73
CA PHE A 90 -11.83 -6.55 14.41
C PHE A 90 -11.39 -5.36 13.55
N ASP A 91 -11.09 -5.58 12.28
CA ASP A 91 -10.64 -4.52 11.38
C ASP A 91 -11.73 -3.45 11.17
N ILE A 92 -13.02 -3.84 11.14
CA ILE A 92 -14.17 -2.91 11.08
C ILE A 92 -14.24 -2.04 12.35
N GLU A 93 -14.19 -2.66 13.52
CA GLU A 93 -14.29 -1.92 14.79
C GLU A 93 -13.07 -1.04 15.03
N LEU A 94 -11.88 -1.50 14.61
CA LEU A 94 -10.65 -0.73 14.68
C LEU A 94 -10.72 0.50 13.78
N ALA A 95 -11.20 0.37 12.55
CA ALA A 95 -11.39 1.50 11.64
C ALA A 95 -12.26 2.59 12.28
N SER A 96 -13.37 2.18 12.91
CA SER A 96 -14.26 3.10 13.63
C SER A 96 -13.59 3.72 14.87
N LEU A 97 -12.81 2.95 15.62
CA LEU A 97 -12.10 3.44 16.80
C LEU A 97 -11.07 4.50 16.40
N LEU A 98 -10.19 4.19 15.44
CA LEU A 98 -9.14 5.12 14.99
C LEU A 98 -9.74 6.43 14.47
N TYR A 99 -10.79 6.36 13.66
CA TYR A 99 -11.41 7.56 13.11
C TYR A 99 -11.98 8.48 14.21
N ASN A 100 -12.72 7.91 15.16
CA ASN A 100 -13.38 8.70 16.21
C ASN A 100 -12.41 9.20 17.27
N GLU A 101 -11.36 8.45 17.57
CA GLU A 101 -10.42 8.76 18.66
C GLU A 101 -9.27 9.67 18.21
N MET A 102 -8.82 9.55 16.96
CA MET A 102 -7.61 10.25 16.56
C MET A 102 -7.83 11.75 16.32
N GLU A 103 -9.02 12.16 15.87
CA GLU A 103 -9.30 13.56 15.45
C GLU A 103 -8.19 14.12 14.51
N ILE A 104 -7.53 13.24 13.77
CA ILE A 104 -6.45 13.59 12.84
C ILE A 104 -7.08 14.10 11.54
N ILE A 105 -6.52 15.17 10.98
CA ILE A 105 -7.00 15.68 9.70
C ILE A 105 -6.46 14.85 8.53
N PRO A 106 -7.17 14.79 7.38
CA PRO A 106 -6.74 14.03 6.21
C PRO A 106 -5.34 14.38 5.71
N ALA A 107 -4.93 15.65 5.85
CA ALA A 107 -3.60 16.08 5.45
C ALA A 107 -2.48 15.47 6.32
N GLU A 108 -2.69 15.37 7.64
CA GLU A 108 -1.76 14.69 8.54
C GLU A 108 -1.83 13.16 8.35
N ALA A 109 -3.03 12.61 8.19
CA ALA A 109 -3.26 11.19 7.90
C ALA A 109 -2.74 10.75 6.51
N ALA A 110 -2.36 11.67 5.63
CA ALA A 110 -1.74 11.33 4.35
C ALA A 110 -0.23 11.08 4.48
N ASP A 111 0.38 11.48 5.60
CA ASP A 111 1.81 11.34 5.86
C ASP A 111 2.12 9.94 6.40
N ASP A 112 3.02 9.22 5.72
CA ASP A 112 3.38 7.85 6.06
C ASP A 112 4.12 7.77 7.40
N GLU A 113 4.88 8.83 7.76
CA GLU A 113 5.66 8.88 9.00
C GLU A 113 4.78 8.82 10.25
N VAL A 114 3.55 9.33 10.17
CA VAL A 114 2.54 9.22 11.24
C VAL A 114 2.16 7.75 11.44
N TRP A 115 1.90 7.04 10.34
CA TRP A 115 1.47 5.64 10.41
C TRP A 115 2.59 4.69 10.79
N TRP A 116 3.82 4.98 10.40
CA TRP A 116 4.99 4.26 10.91
C TRP A 116 5.13 4.42 12.42
N PHE A 117 4.94 5.64 12.95
CA PHE A 117 4.91 5.85 14.39
C PHE A 117 3.80 5.03 15.07
N ILE A 118 2.55 5.15 14.60
CA ILE A 118 1.41 4.44 15.18
C ILE A 118 1.65 2.92 15.17
N THR A 119 2.16 2.38 14.06
CA THR A 119 2.32 0.94 13.89
C THR A 119 3.53 0.37 14.63
N LEU A 120 4.68 1.04 14.58
CA LEU A 120 5.97 0.48 15.03
C LEU A 120 6.38 0.93 16.44
N PHE A 121 5.81 2.03 16.93
CA PHE A 121 6.14 2.60 18.23
C PHE A 121 4.93 2.52 19.16
N LEU A 122 3.77 3.01 18.74
CA LEU A 122 2.60 3.09 19.62
C LEU A 122 1.87 1.75 19.78
N LEU A 123 1.67 0.98 18.72
CA LEU A 123 0.88 -0.26 18.69
C LEU A 123 1.61 -1.48 18.07
N PRO A 124 2.90 -1.71 18.35
CA PRO A 124 3.65 -2.79 17.70
C PRO A 124 3.14 -4.18 18.07
N ASP A 125 2.69 -4.36 19.30
CA ASP A 125 2.12 -5.61 19.81
C ASP A 125 0.79 -5.97 19.14
N VAL A 126 -0.10 -5.00 18.95
CA VAL A 126 -1.37 -5.23 18.25
C VAL A 126 -1.13 -5.54 16.77
N ALA A 127 -0.18 -4.83 16.12
CA ALA A 127 0.20 -5.11 14.73
C ALA A 127 0.76 -6.53 14.58
N LEU A 128 1.68 -6.93 15.47
CA LEU A 128 2.27 -8.27 15.48
C LEU A 128 1.25 -9.37 15.80
N TRP A 129 0.33 -9.13 16.73
CA TRP A 129 -0.74 -10.09 17.01
C TRP A 129 -1.67 -10.28 15.81
N ARG A 130 -2.01 -9.20 15.09
CA ARG A 130 -2.89 -9.26 13.93
C ARG A 130 -2.20 -9.83 12.68
N PHE A 131 -0.90 -9.58 12.53
CA PHE A 131 -0.03 -10.03 11.44
C PHE A 131 1.30 -10.55 12.02
N PRO A 132 1.32 -11.82 12.50
CA PRO A 132 2.51 -12.42 13.08
C PRO A 132 3.68 -12.44 12.11
N LEU A 133 4.87 -12.15 12.61
CA LEU A 133 6.10 -12.36 11.86
C LEU A 133 6.37 -13.86 11.72
N ALA A 134 6.96 -14.26 10.60
CA ALA A 134 7.09 -15.64 10.12
C ALA A 134 7.71 -16.67 11.10
N ASN A 135 8.21 -16.24 12.25
CA ASN A 135 8.80 -17.10 13.28
C ASN A 135 7.75 -17.87 14.11
N GLU A 136 6.47 -17.48 14.05
CA GLU A 136 5.38 -18.19 14.74
C GLU A 136 4.42 -18.85 13.75
N VAL A 137 4.73 -20.10 13.38
CA VAL A 137 3.76 -21.14 12.98
C VAL A 137 2.63 -20.69 12.02
N SER A 138 2.94 -20.00 10.90
CA SER A 138 2.23 -20.12 9.61
C SER A 138 2.70 -19.10 8.57
N ALA A 139 3.36 -19.60 7.52
CA ALA A 139 3.26 -19.25 6.10
C ALA A 139 2.76 -17.85 5.64
N GLU A 140 3.20 -16.74 6.23
CA GLU A 140 3.23 -15.45 5.52
C GLU A 140 4.68 -15.00 5.31
N SER A 141 4.95 -14.53 4.09
CA SER A 141 6.26 -14.11 3.59
C SER A 141 6.87 -13.00 4.44
N PRO A 142 8.21 -12.91 4.49
CA PRO A 142 8.87 -11.70 4.88
C PRO A 142 8.51 -10.42 4.06
N ALA A 143 7.94 -10.56 2.86
CA ALA A 143 7.43 -9.41 2.11
C ALA A 143 6.08 -8.90 2.66
N THR A 144 5.26 -9.76 3.29
CA THR A 144 3.91 -9.41 3.74
C THR A 144 3.94 -8.41 4.90
N TRP A 145 4.92 -8.50 5.81
CA TRP A 145 4.97 -7.63 6.99
C TRP A 145 5.53 -6.24 6.68
N HIS A 146 6.51 -6.11 5.77
CA HIS A 146 6.93 -4.78 5.31
C HIS A 146 5.74 -4.02 4.71
N VAL A 147 4.90 -4.72 3.93
CA VAL A 147 3.67 -4.17 3.39
C VAL A 147 2.68 -3.75 4.50
N ARG A 148 2.45 -4.61 5.50
CA ARG A 148 1.47 -4.30 6.57
C ARG A 148 1.93 -3.23 7.55
N PHE A 149 3.23 -3.07 7.75
CA PHE A 149 3.78 -2.20 8.79
C PHE A 149 4.29 -0.87 8.25
N MET A 150 4.80 -0.86 7.02
CA MET A 150 5.48 0.30 6.45
C MET A 150 4.94 0.75 5.08
N ASP A 151 4.09 -0.03 4.41
CA ASP A 151 3.59 0.40 3.10
C ASP A 151 2.67 1.62 3.19
N ARG A 152 2.86 2.49 2.19
CA ARG A 152 2.15 3.77 2.07
C ARG A 152 0.66 3.60 1.81
N ARG A 153 0.20 2.49 1.24
CA ARG A 153 -1.20 2.29 0.82
C ARG A 153 -1.89 1.22 1.65
N ARG A 154 -1.16 0.16 2.02
CA ARG A 154 -1.64 -1.06 2.68
C ARG A 154 -1.21 -1.20 4.14
N GLY A 155 -0.55 -0.18 4.69
CA GLY A 155 -0.26 -0.09 6.11
C GLY A 155 -1.53 -0.30 6.94
N PHE A 156 -1.49 -1.23 7.89
CA PHE A 156 -2.67 -1.76 8.57
C PHE A 156 -3.55 -0.68 9.22
N PHE A 157 -2.98 0.08 10.17
CA PHE A 157 -3.73 1.12 10.87
C PHE A 157 -4.11 2.29 9.95
N ARG A 158 -3.24 2.62 8.99
CA ARG A 158 -3.49 3.65 7.98
C ARG A 158 -4.74 3.33 7.18
N GLN A 159 -4.79 2.12 6.65
CA GLN A 159 -5.87 1.65 5.81
C GLN A 159 -7.18 1.58 6.60
N ALA A 160 -7.15 1.12 7.85
CA ALA A 160 -8.32 1.11 8.71
C ALA A 160 -8.90 2.52 8.88
N TRP A 161 -8.06 3.53 9.18
CA TRP A 161 -8.52 4.91 9.29
C TRP A 161 -9.06 5.48 7.98
N TRP A 162 -8.33 5.33 6.87
CA TRP A 162 -8.75 5.85 5.56
C TRP A 162 -10.03 5.19 5.04
N ARG A 163 -10.23 3.90 5.34
CA ARG A 163 -11.47 3.19 4.98
C ARG A 163 -12.68 3.83 5.63
N TYR A 164 -12.58 4.15 6.91
CA TYR A 164 -13.66 4.83 7.63
C TYR A 164 -13.83 6.28 7.17
N PHE A 165 -12.75 7.05 7.02
CA PHE A 165 -12.82 8.45 6.60
C PHE A 165 -13.48 8.62 5.22
N LEU A 166 -13.14 7.76 4.26
CA LEU A 166 -13.65 7.85 2.90
C LEU A 166 -15.06 7.29 2.75
N LEU A 167 -15.35 6.15 3.39
CA LEU A 167 -16.56 5.38 3.09
C LEU A 167 -17.59 5.34 4.22
N GLY A 168 -17.20 5.73 5.44
CA GLY A 168 -18.06 5.63 6.62
C GLY A 168 -18.24 4.20 7.12
N LYS A 169 -18.94 4.07 8.24
CA LYS A 169 -19.11 2.80 8.96
C LYS A 169 -19.88 1.76 8.15
N GLU A 170 -20.99 2.17 7.56
CA GLU A 170 -21.94 1.30 6.87
C GLU A 170 -21.30 0.60 5.67
N VAL A 171 -20.42 1.30 4.95
CA VAL A 171 -19.68 0.72 3.82
C VAL A 171 -18.57 -0.17 4.33
N CYS A 172 -17.88 0.19 5.42
CA CYS A 172 -16.86 -0.65 6.05
C CYS A 172 -17.39 -2.01 6.50
N GLU A 173 -18.67 -2.12 6.88
CA GLU A 173 -19.31 -3.38 7.28
C GLU A 173 -19.57 -4.32 6.09
N VAL A 174 -19.67 -3.78 4.88
CA VAL A 174 -19.96 -4.56 3.65
C VAL A 174 -18.69 -4.84 2.86
N PHE A 175 -17.79 -3.85 2.76
CA PHE A 175 -16.56 -3.92 2.00
C PHE A 175 -15.48 -4.62 2.80
N ASN A 176 -14.83 -5.60 2.16
CA ASN A 176 -13.57 -6.11 2.67
C ASN A 176 -12.41 -5.17 2.28
N GLU A 177 -11.24 -5.49 2.82
CA GLU A 177 -10.01 -4.74 2.58
C GLU A 177 -9.63 -4.65 1.09
N ASP A 178 -9.70 -5.76 0.36
CA ASP A 178 -9.35 -5.82 -1.07
C ASP A 178 -10.26 -4.90 -1.90
N GLU A 179 -11.55 -4.86 -1.60
CA GLU A 179 -12.53 -4.01 -2.29
C GLU A 179 -12.26 -2.53 -2.01
N PHE A 180 -11.90 -2.18 -0.77
CA PHE A 180 -11.46 -0.83 -0.46
C PHE A 180 -10.23 -0.45 -1.28
N LEU A 181 -9.20 -1.29 -1.33
CA LEU A 181 -7.99 -1.03 -2.12
C LEU A 181 -8.29 -0.87 -3.61
N ASN A 182 -9.10 -1.78 -4.18
CA ASN A 182 -9.50 -1.68 -5.58
C ASN A 182 -10.25 -0.38 -5.90
N LEU A 183 -11.04 0.12 -4.95
CA LEU A 183 -11.71 1.41 -5.06
C LEU A 183 -10.66 2.53 -5.06
N VAL A 184 -9.86 2.66 -3.99
CA VAL A 184 -8.98 3.83 -3.79
C VAL A 184 -7.79 3.88 -4.76
N ASP A 185 -7.17 2.74 -5.09
CA ASP A 185 -5.95 2.72 -5.90
C ASP A 185 -6.23 2.86 -7.40
N ARG A 186 -7.35 2.33 -7.89
CA ARG A 186 -7.62 2.28 -9.34
C ARG A 186 -8.32 3.52 -9.85
N VAL A 187 -9.19 4.13 -9.06
CA VAL A 187 -10.05 5.21 -9.55
C VAL A 187 -9.48 6.60 -9.22
N ALA A 188 -8.24 6.67 -8.73
CA ALA A 188 -7.64 7.92 -8.19
C ALA A 188 -8.58 8.61 -7.17
N LEU A 189 -9.39 7.79 -6.47
CA LEU A 189 -10.48 8.25 -5.60
C LEU A 189 -10.01 8.94 -4.34
N SER A 190 -8.74 8.78 -3.98
CA SER A 190 -8.09 9.54 -2.91
C SER A 190 -8.33 11.06 -3.06
N GLY A 191 -8.60 11.54 -4.28
CA GLY A 191 -8.90 12.94 -4.56
C GLY A 191 -10.39 13.32 -4.74
N TYR A 192 -11.36 12.38 -4.77
CA TYR A 192 -12.77 12.72 -5.06
C TYR A 192 -13.80 11.81 -4.38
N LYS A 193 -14.15 12.17 -3.14
CA LYS A 193 -15.11 11.46 -2.27
C LYS A 193 -16.49 11.18 -2.90
N PRO A 194 -17.15 12.13 -3.61
CA PRO A 194 -18.49 11.87 -4.15
C PRO A 194 -18.58 10.68 -5.11
N LEU A 195 -17.54 10.48 -5.94
CA LEU A 195 -17.49 9.33 -6.84
C LEU A 195 -17.28 8.01 -6.08
N ALA A 196 -16.44 8.02 -5.04
CA ALA A 196 -16.20 6.84 -4.20
C ALA A 196 -17.49 6.39 -3.52
N GLU A 197 -18.25 7.33 -2.96
CA GLU A 197 -19.53 7.08 -2.32
C GLU A 197 -20.54 6.52 -3.33
N ALA A 198 -20.66 7.11 -4.52
CA ALA A 198 -21.60 6.65 -5.54
C ALA A 198 -21.28 5.23 -6.04
N LEU A 199 -20.00 4.93 -6.33
CA LEU A 199 -19.57 3.59 -6.73
C LEU A 199 -19.77 2.56 -5.62
N SER A 200 -19.50 2.93 -4.36
CA SER A 200 -19.68 2.04 -3.21
C SER A 200 -21.14 1.75 -2.95
N PHE A 201 -21.99 2.78 -2.98
CA PHE A 201 -23.43 2.66 -2.77
C PHE A 201 -24.07 1.77 -3.84
N GLU A 202 -23.75 2.00 -5.12
CA GLU A 202 -24.26 1.17 -6.21
C GLU A 202 -23.86 -0.30 -6.01
N PHE A 203 -22.61 -0.57 -5.63
CA PHE A 203 -22.18 -1.94 -5.36
C PHE A 203 -22.96 -2.59 -4.21
N ILE A 204 -23.18 -1.88 -3.10
CA ILE A 204 -23.98 -2.37 -1.98
C ILE A 204 -25.42 -2.66 -2.42
N CYS A 205 -26.03 -1.78 -3.22
CA CYS A 205 -27.34 -2.00 -3.79
C CYS A 205 -27.40 -3.28 -4.63
N ARG A 206 -26.37 -3.56 -5.43
CA ARG A 206 -26.28 -4.79 -6.23
C ARG A 206 -26.04 -6.03 -5.39
N LEU A 207 -25.24 -5.97 -4.33
CA LEU A 207 -25.07 -7.08 -3.40
C LEU A 207 -26.40 -7.51 -2.76
N LYS A 208 -27.35 -6.58 -2.58
CA LYS A 208 -28.68 -6.86 -2.03
C LYS A 208 -29.66 -7.46 -3.06
N THR A 209 -29.48 -7.16 -4.34
CA THR A 209 -30.44 -7.51 -5.41
C THR A 209 -29.95 -8.63 -6.32
N SER A 210 -28.63 -8.83 -6.42
CA SER A 210 -27.99 -9.76 -7.34
C SER A 210 -27.51 -11.01 -6.62
N ASN A 211 -27.83 -12.17 -7.19
CA ASN A 211 -27.28 -13.45 -6.74
C ASN A 211 -25.91 -13.68 -7.40
N TYR A 212 -24.88 -12.95 -6.96
CA TYR A 212 -23.52 -13.19 -7.43
C TYR A 212 -23.06 -14.60 -7.06
N VAL A 213 -22.55 -15.35 -8.04
CA VAL A 213 -21.94 -16.66 -7.80
C VAL A 213 -20.55 -16.47 -7.18
N SER A 214 -19.98 -17.50 -6.55
CA SER A 214 -18.67 -17.43 -5.89
C SER A 214 -17.59 -16.85 -6.84
N GLY A 215 -16.91 -15.79 -6.40
CA GLY A 215 -15.88 -15.09 -7.18
C GLY A 215 -16.41 -13.99 -8.12
N GLU A 216 -17.68 -14.03 -8.55
CA GLU A 216 -18.27 -13.03 -9.46
C GLU A 216 -18.30 -11.64 -8.82
N ARG A 217 -18.64 -11.55 -7.52
CA ARG A 217 -18.61 -10.31 -6.72
C ARG A 217 -17.30 -9.54 -6.92
N ARG A 218 -16.16 -10.23 -6.72
CA ARG A 218 -14.82 -9.66 -6.80
C ARG A 218 -14.49 -9.23 -8.24
N SER A 219 -14.81 -10.07 -9.22
CA SER A 219 -14.56 -9.78 -10.63
C SER A 219 -15.36 -8.59 -11.13
N VAL A 220 -16.66 -8.51 -10.80
CA VAL A 220 -17.53 -7.39 -11.16
C VAL A 220 -17.04 -6.11 -10.53
N PHE A 221 -16.74 -6.12 -9.24
CA PHE A 221 -16.23 -4.93 -8.56
C PHE A 221 -14.92 -4.42 -9.17
N ARG A 222 -13.96 -5.33 -9.38
CA ARG A 222 -12.67 -5.01 -10.02
C ARG A 222 -12.85 -4.45 -11.43
N GLN A 223 -13.74 -5.04 -12.23
CA GLN A 223 -14.03 -4.59 -13.58
C GLN A 223 -14.70 -3.21 -13.58
N SER A 224 -15.62 -2.95 -12.65
CA SER A 224 -16.24 -1.64 -12.46
C SER A 224 -15.21 -0.56 -12.20
N MET A 225 -14.23 -0.82 -11.34
CA MET A 225 -13.17 0.16 -11.05
C MET A 225 -12.29 0.44 -12.28
N ILE A 226 -12.01 -0.57 -13.12
CA ILE A 226 -11.29 -0.39 -14.39
C ILE A 226 -12.09 0.52 -15.33
N LEU A 227 -13.39 0.23 -15.52
CA LEU A 227 -14.23 1.02 -16.41
C LEU A 227 -14.45 2.44 -15.90
N ALA A 228 -14.64 2.62 -14.58
CA ALA A 228 -14.77 3.94 -13.97
C ALA A 228 -13.51 4.78 -14.23
N ARG A 229 -12.32 4.22 -14.01
CA ARG A 229 -11.05 4.90 -14.30
C ARG A 229 -10.94 5.30 -15.78
N ARG A 230 -11.33 4.42 -16.70
CA ARG A 230 -11.33 4.72 -18.14
C ARG A 230 -12.29 5.85 -18.50
N ALA A 231 -13.45 5.89 -17.85
CA ALA A 231 -14.44 6.93 -18.08
C ALA A 231 -13.98 8.32 -17.60
N LEU A 232 -13.15 8.41 -16.55
CA LEU A 232 -12.55 9.68 -16.11
C LEU A 232 -11.75 10.41 -17.22
N GLY A 233 -11.26 9.69 -18.24
CA GLY A 233 -10.51 10.28 -19.34
C GLY A 233 -11.38 11.04 -20.37
N HIS A 234 -12.69 10.83 -20.38
CA HIS A 234 -13.59 11.42 -21.38
C HIS A 234 -14.91 11.94 -20.81
N GLU A 235 -15.22 11.65 -19.55
CA GLU A 235 -16.39 12.18 -18.84
C GLU A 235 -15.96 13.22 -17.81
N ALA A 236 -16.68 14.34 -17.75
CA ALA A 236 -16.45 15.40 -16.77
C ALA A 236 -17.05 15.04 -15.40
N VAL A 237 -16.58 13.94 -14.79
CA VAL A 237 -17.12 13.38 -13.55
C VAL A 237 -17.11 14.39 -12.40
N TYR A 238 -16.07 15.24 -12.32
CA TYR A 238 -15.98 16.31 -11.33
C TYR A 238 -17.06 17.41 -11.45
N ALA A 239 -17.75 17.49 -12.59
CA ALA A 239 -18.84 18.42 -12.84
C ALA A 239 -20.23 17.75 -12.73
N MET A 240 -20.29 16.46 -12.40
CA MET A 240 -21.56 15.75 -12.22
C MET A 240 -22.20 16.15 -10.88
N ASP A 241 -23.51 16.30 -10.91
CA ASP A 241 -24.33 16.32 -9.70
C ASP A 241 -24.55 14.88 -9.19
N THR A 242 -25.19 14.76 -8.02
CA THR A 242 -25.46 13.47 -7.37
C THR A 242 -26.28 12.52 -8.24
N GLU A 243 -27.23 13.03 -9.02
CA GLU A 243 -28.08 12.20 -9.88
C GLU A 243 -27.26 11.61 -11.04
N ARG A 244 -26.48 12.45 -11.73
CA ARG A 244 -25.57 12.00 -12.80
C ARG A 244 -24.50 11.05 -12.27
N MET A 245 -23.98 11.28 -11.07
CA MET A 245 -23.01 10.39 -10.43
C MET A 245 -23.61 8.99 -10.18
N SER A 246 -24.87 8.93 -9.74
CA SER A 246 -25.59 7.68 -9.54
C SER A 246 -25.82 6.92 -10.86
N ILE A 247 -26.29 7.62 -11.89
CA ILE A 247 -26.47 7.05 -13.24
C ILE A 247 -25.13 6.55 -13.81
N PHE A 248 -24.06 7.33 -13.62
CA PHE A 248 -22.71 6.95 -14.01
C PHE A 248 -22.28 5.65 -13.33
N ALA A 249 -22.37 5.57 -12.00
CA ALA A 249 -22.01 4.38 -11.24
C ALA A 249 -22.82 3.17 -11.71
N SER A 250 -24.14 3.30 -11.84
CA SER A 250 -25.00 2.19 -12.30
C SER A 250 -24.65 1.72 -13.71
N THR A 251 -24.37 2.64 -14.64
CA THR A 251 -23.93 2.33 -16.00
C THR A 251 -22.62 1.54 -16.03
N ILE A 252 -21.67 1.90 -15.16
CA ILE A 252 -20.39 1.21 -15.03
C ILE A 252 -20.58 -0.22 -14.54
N PHE A 253 -21.41 -0.43 -13.51
CA PHE A 253 -21.64 -1.77 -12.98
C PHE A 253 -22.44 -2.65 -13.95
N ASP A 254 -23.43 -2.10 -14.66
CA ASP A 254 -24.16 -2.83 -15.71
C ASP A 254 -23.25 -3.35 -16.82
N LYS A 255 -22.32 -2.50 -17.28
CA LYS A 255 -21.31 -2.90 -18.27
C LYS A 255 -20.39 -3.99 -17.72
N SER A 256 -19.97 -3.83 -16.46
CA SER A 256 -19.03 -4.76 -15.81
C SER A 256 -19.62 -6.15 -15.61
N GLU A 257 -20.88 -6.25 -15.18
CA GLU A 257 -21.56 -7.54 -15.06
C GLU A 257 -21.70 -8.25 -16.40
N LYS A 258 -22.05 -7.51 -17.46
CA LYS A 258 -22.12 -8.08 -18.81
C LYS A 258 -20.78 -8.64 -19.25
N LEU A 259 -19.70 -7.88 -19.08
CA LEU A 259 -18.34 -8.32 -19.44
C LEU A 259 -17.88 -9.53 -18.63
N VAL A 260 -18.07 -9.52 -17.31
CA VAL A 260 -17.65 -10.64 -16.45
C VAL A 260 -18.42 -11.92 -16.78
N ARG A 261 -19.73 -11.82 -17.03
CA ARG A 261 -20.55 -12.97 -17.43
C ARG A 261 -20.24 -13.47 -18.84
N GLN A 262 -19.91 -12.57 -19.76
CA GLN A 262 -19.45 -12.94 -21.11
C GLN A 262 -18.09 -13.65 -21.07
N ALA A 263 -17.13 -13.13 -20.29
CA ALA A 263 -15.82 -13.75 -20.11
C ALA A 263 -15.94 -15.15 -19.47
N ALA A 264 -16.88 -15.36 -18.55
CA ALA A 264 -17.16 -16.67 -17.96
C ALA A 264 -17.73 -17.70 -18.95
N ILE A 265 -18.22 -17.25 -20.12
CA ILE A 265 -18.78 -18.10 -21.19
C ILE A 265 -17.71 -18.50 -22.24
N GLY A 266 -16.50 -17.94 -22.17
CA GLY A 266 -15.34 -18.37 -22.98
C GLY A 266 -15.15 -17.62 -24.29
N ASP A 267 -14.89 -16.31 -24.23
CA ASP A 267 -14.41 -15.52 -25.37
C ASP A 267 -13.11 -14.81 -24.99
N GLU A 268 -11.97 -15.46 -25.25
CA GLU A 268 -10.60 -15.04 -24.88
C GLU A 268 -9.99 -13.97 -25.83
N SER A 269 -10.77 -12.98 -26.28
CA SER A 269 -10.35 -12.14 -27.42
C SER A 269 -10.02 -10.67 -27.15
N ILE A 270 -9.87 -10.20 -25.90
CA ILE A 270 -9.90 -8.73 -25.65
C ILE A 270 -8.59 -8.04 -25.20
N ASP A 271 -7.49 -8.72 -24.86
CA ASP A 271 -6.42 -8.03 -24.08
C ASP A 271 -5.06 -7.68 -24.73
N GLU A 272 -4.85 -7.71 -26.07
CA GLU A 272 -3.50 -7.41 -26.61
C GLU A 272 -3.35 -6.26 -27.64
N ALA A 273 -4.38 -5.51 -28.00
CA ALA A 273 -4.32 -4.68 -29.22
C ALA A 273 -4.14 -3.15 -29.06
N PHE A 274 -3.67 -2.59 -27.92
CA PHE A 274 -3.75 -1.11 -27.77
C PHE A 274 -2.62 -0.37 -27.01
N LEU A 275 -1.38 -0.87 -27.03
CA LEU A 275 -0.22 -0.17 -26.43
C LEU A 275 0.87 0.26 -27.43
N GLU A 276 0.53 0.45 -28.70
CA GLU A 276 1.46 1.01 -29.68
C GLU A 276 0.90 2.30 -30.30
N SER A 277 1.15 3.45 -29.67
CA SER A 277 1.52 4.67 -30.40
C SER A 277 1.87 5.82 -29.45
N GLU A 278 2.94 6.53 -29.81
CA GLU A 278 3.52 7.75 -29.21
C GLU A 278 4.42 7.47 -27.99
N PHE A 279 5.73 7.68 -28.14
CA PHE A 279 6.71 8.29 -27.19
C PHE A 279 8.17 7.95 -27.66
N SER A 280 9.11 8.90 -27.56
CA SER A 280 10.39 8.97 -28.31
C SER A 280 11.57 8.10 -27.78
N GLU A 281 12.66 8.07 -28.55
CA GLU A 281 13.91 7.25 -28.45
C GLU A 281 14.81 7.45 -27.19
N GLY A 282 14.27 7.55 -25.98
CA GLY A 282 15.04 7.68 -24.72
C GLY A 282 15.35 6.34 -24.01
N SER A 283 16.38 6.27 -23.15
CA SER A 283 16.75 5.05 -22.40
C SER A 283 15.64 4.65 -21.42
N LEU A 284 15.01 5.64 -20.78
CA LEU A 284 13.87 5.45 -19.88
C LEU A 284 12.63 4.94 -20.62
N ASN A 285 12.38 5.44 -21.83
CA ASN A 285 11.23 4.97 -22.61
C ASN A 285 11.43 3.52 -23.04
N LYS A 286 12.62 3.18 -23.54
CA LYS A 286 12.98 1.79 -23.87
C LYS A 286 12.83 0.86 -22.66
N PHE A 287 13.27 1.30 -21.49
CA PHE A 287 13.10 0.57 -20.23
C PHE A 287 11.61 0.31 -19.93
N LEU A 288 10.76 1.34 -20.02
CA LEU A 288 9.33 1.21 -19.76
C LEU A 288 8.58 0.37 -20.80
N THR A 289 8.91 0.50 -22.08
CA THR A 289 8.32 -0.30 -23.15
C THR A 289 8.67 -1.78 -22.99
N GLU A 290 9.93 -2.12 -22.73
CA GLU A 290 10.37 -3.51 -22.56
C GLU A 290 9.82 -4.17 -21.28
N LEU A 291 9.47 -3.38 -20.26
CA LEU A 291 8.84 -3.85 -19.03
C LEU A 291 7.38 -4.25 -19.20
N GLY A 292 6.67 -3.72 -20.19
CA GLY A 292 5.27 -4.02 -20.46
C GLY A 292 4.36 -3.66 -19.27
N THR A 293 3.62 -4.64 -18.74
CA THR A 293 2.66 -4.42 -17.64
C THR A 293 3.33 -3.98 -16.33
N ILE A 294 4.59 -4.38 -16.09
CA ILE A 294 5.38 -3.99 -14.90
C ILE A 294 5.60 -2.48 -14.86
N ALA A 295 5.71 -1.83 -16.03
CA ALA A 295 5.90 -0.38 -16.11
C ALA A 295 4.80 0.41 -15.38
N GLN A 296 3.56 -0.13 -15.33
CA GLN A 296 2.45 0.52 -14.65
C GLN A 296 2.66 0.63 -13.13
N VAL A 297 3.34 -0.36 -12.52
CA VAL A 297 3.70 -0.37 -11.10
C VAL A 297 4.80 0.64 -10.81
N LEU A 298 5.67 0.89 -11.79
CA LEU A 298 6.82 1.79 -11.67
C LEU A 298 6.48 3.29 -11.86
N MET A 299 5.33 3.60 -12.49
CA MET A 299 4.93 4.98 -12.80
C MET A 299 4.95 5.94 -11.60
N PRO A 300 4.50 5.58 -10.37
CA PRO A 300 4.54 6.48 -9.22
C PRO A 300 5.97 6.86 -8.80
N TYR A 301 6.95 6.03 -9.11
CA TYR A 301 8.35 6.26 -8.81
C TYR A 301 8.96 7.17 -9.89
N ILE A 302 8.68 6.90 -11.16
CA ILE A 302 9.25 7.64 -12.29
C ILE A 302 8.68 9.06 -12.43
N THR A 303 7.41 9.27 -12.06
CA THR A 303 6.74 10.57 -12.22
C THR A 303 7.03 11.56 -11.09
N ARG A 304 7.92 11.25 -10.14
CA ARG A 304 8.25 12.16 -9.05
C ARG A 304 8.97 13.41 -9.56
N PRO A 305 8.50 14.62 -9.23
CA PRO A 305 9.05 15.85 -9.78
C PRO A 305 10.49 16.15 -9.33
N ASN A 306 10.95 15.61 -8.19
CA ASN A 306 12.31 15.80 -7.69
C ASN A 306 12.83 14.54 -6.97
N LEU A 307 13.61 13.70 -7.66
CA LEU A 307 14.59 12.80 -7.03
C LEU A 307 15.63 13.65 -6.28
N SER A 308 15.58 13.65 -4.95
CA SER A 308 16.59 14.30 -4.09
C SER A 308 17.71 13.31 -3.76
N ASP A 309 18.92 13.83 -3.53
CA ASP A 309 20.06 13.03 -3.08
C ASP A 309 19.76 12.31 -1.76
N GLN A 310 18.94 12.93 -0.90
CA GLN A 310 18.48 12.36 0.37
C GLN A 310 17.69 11.07 0.16
N PHE A 311 16.80 11.03 -0.83
CA PHE A 311 15.96 9.85 -1.07
C PHE A 311 16.75 8.71 -1.72
N ILE A 312 17.72 9.04 -2.58
CA ILE A 312 18.67 8.07 -3.14
C ILE A 312 19.52 7.45 -2.02
N PHE A 313 19.98 8.28 -1.07
CA PHE A 313 20.71 7.81 0.11
C PHE A 313 19.85 6.86 0.96
N GLU A 314 18.59 7.21 1.22
CA GLU A 314 17.65 6.35 1.97
C GLU A 314 17.47 4.97 1.34
N LEU A 315 17.23 4.90 0.02
CA LEU A 315 17.10 3.61 -0.67
C LEU A 315 18.37 2.76 -0.56
N ARG A 316 19.54 3.39 -0.65
CA ARG A 316 20.83 2.70 -0.51
C ARG A 316 21.01 2.09 0.87
N GLU A 317 20.64 2.80 1.92
CA GLU A 317 20.73 2.30 3.30
C GLU A 317 19.71 1.19 3.59
N MET A 318 18.60 1.15 2.84
CA MET A 318 17.58 0.09 2.96
C MET A 318 18.04 -1.25 2.37
N LEU A 319 18.85 -1.29 1.32
CA LEU A 319 19.26 -2.55 0.67
C LEU A 319 19.90 -3.55 1.64
N PRO A 320 20.89 -3.17 2.48
CA PRO A 320 21.43 -4.08 3.49
C PRO A 320 20.41 -4.51 4.54
N VAL A 321 19.43 -3.66 4.86
CA VAL A 321 18.35 -4.03 5.79
C VAL A 321 17.47 -5.09 5.15
N TYR A 322 16.97 -4.85 3.93
CA TYR A 322 16.12 -5.78 3.19
C TYR A 322 16.76 -7.15 3.01
N ALA A 323 18.08 -7.20 2.73
CA ALA A 323 18.83 -8.45 2.67
C ALA A 323 18.86 -9.19 4.02
N ARG A 324 19.02 -8.49 5.15
CA ARG A 324 18.96 -9.10 6.49
C ARG A 324 17.58 -9.64 6.84
N LEU A 325 16.54 -9.07 6.25
CA LEU A 325 15.15 -9.52 6.43
C LEU A 325 14.83 -10.82 5.68
N HIS A 326 15.70 -11.23 4.75
CA HIS A 326 15.57 -12.46 3.98
C HIS A 326 16.81 -13.36 4.15
N PRO A 327 17.12 -13.79 5.39
CA PRO A 327 18.33 -14.55 5.66
C PRO A 327 18.34 -15.89 4.89
N GLY A 328 19.43 -16.15 4.18
CA GLY A 328 19.61 -17.39 3.41
C GLY A 328 19.00 -17.40 2.00
N ASN A 329 18.41 -16.28 1.55
CA ASN A 329 17.96 -16.14 0.17
C ASN A 329 19.09 -15.58 -0.72
N GLU A 330 19.74 -16.46 -1.49
CA GLU A 330 20.84 -16.10 -2.39
C GLU A 330 20.42 -15.12 -3.50
N GLN A 331 19.15 -15.17 -3.93
CA GLN A 331 18.61 -14.28 -4.98
C GLN A 331 18.46 -12.85 -4.47
N VAL A 332 17.92 -12.67 -3.25
CA VAL A 332 17.85 -11.35 -2.59
C VAL A 332 19.25 -10.76 -2.41
N ALA A 333 20.20 -11.55 -1.91
CA ALA A 333 21.57 -11.09 -1.71
C ALA A 333 22.22 -10.63 -3.03
N LYS A 334 22.00 -11.38 -4.12
CA LYS A 334 22.49 -11.04 -5.45
C LYS A 334 21.83 -9.76 -6.00
N ILE A 335 20.50 -9.65 -5.95
CA ILE A 335 19.77 -8.46 -6.40
C ILE A 335 20.20 -7.23 -5.60
N SER A 336 20.37 -7.35 -4.28
CA SER A 336 20.89 -6.27 -3.44
C SER A 336 22.28 -5.81 -3.88
N GLN A 337 23.20 -6.74 -4.15
CA GLN A 337 24.55 -6.41 -4.62
C GLN A 337 24.54 -5.71 -6.00
N ASP A 338 23.68 -6.17 -6.91
CA ASP A 338 23.51 -5.58 -8.23
C ASP A 338 22.94 -4.15 -8.15
N LEU A 339 21.94 -3.93 -7.29
CA LEU A 339 21.36 -2.60 -7.04
C LEU A 339 22.36 -1.67 -6.36
N GLU A 340 23.17 -2.16 -5.41
CA GLU A 340 24.28 -1.39 -4.83
C GLU A 340 25.27 -0.95 -5.92
N HIS A 341 25.54 -1.80 -6.91
CA HIS A 341 26.41 -1.46 -8.04
C HIS A 341 25.77 -0.42 -8.98
N LEU A 342 24.46 -0.46 -9.20
CA LEU A 342 23.76 0.57 -9.99
C LEU A 342 23.72 1.91 -9.26
N LEU A 343 23.45 1.90 -7.96
CA LEU A 343 23.46 3.08 -7.10
C LEU A 343 24.88 3.68 -6.97
N ALA A 344 25.92 2.86 -7.05
CA ALA A 344 27.29 3.32 -7.14
C ALA A 344 27.50 4.13 -8.43
N GLY A 345 27.79 5.43 -8.27
CA GLY A 345 28.01 6.34 -9.40
C GLY A 345 26.73 6.89 -10.03
N ILE A 346 25.58 6.82 -9.35
CA ILE A 346 24.31 7.43 -9.80
C ILE A 346 24.42 8.95 -10.07
N GLN A 347 25.30 9.64 -9.33
CA GLN A 347 25.56 11.08 -9.54
C GLN A 347 26.20 11.40 -10.91
N GLY A 348 26.85 10.43 -11.54
CA GLY A 348 27.44 10.58 -12.88
C GLY A 348 26.48 10.29 -14.03
N LEU A 349 25.25 9.88 -13.74
CA LEU A 349 24.23 9.55 -14.74
C LEU A 349 23.42 10.78 -15.13
N ASN A 350 22.89 10.78 -16.36
CA ASN A 350 21.87 11.75 -16.76
C ASN A 350 20.55 11.47 -16.03
N ARG A 351 19.59 12.39 -16.15
CA ARG A 351 18.33 12.31 -15.40
C ARG A 351 17.48 11.07 -15.71
N GLU A 352 17.43 10.65 -16.98
CA GLU A 352 16.68 9.46 -17.39
C GLU A 352 17.29 8.19 -16.79
N ASP A 353 18.61 8.08 -16.85
CA ASP A 353 19.34 6.94 -16.31
C ASP A 353 19.26 6.88 -14.77
N GLN A 354 19.28 8.03 -14.09
CA GLN A 354 19.00 8.10 -12.65
C GLN A 354 17.60 7.59 -12.32
N LEU A 355 16.60 7.93 -13.14
CA LEU A 355 15.22 7.45 -12.96
C LEU A 355 15.11 5.93 -13.16
N ILE A 356 15.88 5.34 -14.07
CA ILE A 356 15.93 3.88 -14.26
C ILE A 356 16.50 3.19 -13.02
N VAL A 357 17.66 3.64 -12.53
CA VAL A 357 18.28 3.07 -11.32
C VAL A 357 17.35 3.21 -10.12
N TYR A 358 16.73 4.38 -9.98
CA TYR A 358 15.76 4.65 -8.94
C TYR A 358 14.54 3.73 -9.03
N ALA A 359 13.93 3.61 -10.21
CA ALA A 359 12.76 2.77 -10.44
C ALA A 359 13.08 1.32 -10.12
N ALA A 360 14.20 0.78 -10.60
CA ALA A 360 14.62 -0.59 -10.29
C ALA A 360 14.84 -0.83 -8.79
N THR A 361 15.47 0.12 -8.09
CA THR A 361 15.72 0.02 -6.65
C THR A 361 14.42 0.13 -5.84
N ALA A 362 13.56 1.08 -6.21
CA ALA A 362 12.26 1.27 -5.57
C ALA A 362 11.29 0.12 -5.88
N TYR A 363 11.42 -0.52 -7.04
CA TYR A 363 10.65 -1.71 -7.37
C TYR A 363 10.95 -2.82 -6.36
N PHE A 364 12.22 -3.21 -6.29
CA PHE A 364 12.67 -4.27 -5.39
C PHE A 364 12.39 -4.00 -3.90
N LEU A 365 12.46 -2.74 -3.47
CA LEU A 365 12.29 -2.41 -2.04
C LEU A 365 10.85 -2.07 -1.65
N LEU A 366 10.05 -1.55 -2.58
CA LEU A 366 8.79 -0.84 -2.28
C LEU A 366 7.64 -1.19 -3.23
N ALA A 367 7.87 -1.81 -4.39
CA ALA A 367 6.78 -2.16 -5.29
C ALA A 367 6.01 -3.39 -4.82
N GLU A 368 4.76 -3.43 -5.27
CA GLU A 368 3.89 -4.58 -5.06
C GLU A 368 3.92 -5.45 -6.31
N ASP A 369 4.70 -6.50 -6.23
CA ASP A 369 4.87 -7.45 -7.33
C ASP A 369 3.62 -8.32 -7.51
N ALA A 370 3.40 -8.78 -8.74
CA ALA A 370 2.24 -9.63 -9.05
C ALA A 370 2.36 -11.00 -8.36
N ILE A 371 3.59 -11.40 -8.07
CA ILE A 371 3.95 -12.63 -7.37
C ILE A 371 4.69 -12.19 -6.09
N PRO A 372 4.18 -12.50 -4.90
CA PRO A 372 4.89 -12.15 -3.67
C PRO A 372 6.27 -12.82 -3.62
N ASP A 373 7.29 -12.10 -3.17
CA ASP A 373 8.70 -12.52 -3.01
C ASP A 373 8.91 -13.89 -2.35
N ALA A 374 8.01 -14.35 -1.48
CA ALA A 374 8.10 -15.70 -0.87
C ALA A 374 7.64 -16.83 -1.78
N SER A 375 6.92 -16.52 -2.84
CA SER A 375 6.43 -17.52 -3.77
C SER A 375 7.60 -18.01 -4.61
N LYS A 376 7.54 -19.26 -5.07
CA LYS A 376 8.54 -19.75 -6.02
C LYS A 376 8.50 -18.87 -7.28
N GLY A 377 9.61 -18.20 -7.59
CA GLY A 377 9.70 -17.23 -8.69
C GLY A 377 9.21 -15.82 -8.33
N GLY A 378 9.02 -15.50 -7.05
CA GLY A 378 8.59 -14.17 -6.59
C GLY A 378 9.62 -13.05 -6.73
N PHE A 379 10.81 -13.35 -7.25
CA PHE A 379 11.84 -12.37 -7.59
C PHE A 379 12.18 -12.40 -9.09
N ASP A 380 11.38 -13.11 -9.89
CA ASP A 380 11.65 -13.25 -11.33
C ASP A 380 11.36 -11.93 -12.07
N ASP A 381 10.36 -11.18 -11.62
CA ASP A 381 10.08 -9.83 -12.07
C ASP A 381 11.11 -8.81 -11.59
N ASP A 382 11.62 -8.91 -10.36
CA ASP A 382 12.77 -8.11 -9.91
C ASP A 382 14.01 -8.33 -10.78
N GLU A 383 14.37 -9.61 -11.04
CA GLU A 383 15.47 -9.97 -11.92
C GLU A 383 15.26 -9.42 -13.33
N LYS A 384 14.02 -9.48 -13.85
CA LYS A 384 13.68 -8.92 -15.16
C LYS A 384 13.81 -7.40 -15.17
N VAL A 385 13.32 -6.70 -14.15
CA VAL A 385 13.44 -5.24 -14.00
C VAL A 385 14.91 -4.86 -13.95
N LEU A 386 15.71 -5.60 -13.19
CA LEU A 386 17.12 -5.34 -13.02
C LEU A 386 17.92 -5.60 -14.30
N ASP A 387 17.67 -6.71 -15.00
CA ASP A 387 18.29 -7.02 -16.30
C ASP A 387 18.01 -5.92 -17.33
N LEU A 388 16.77 -5.45 -17.40
CA LEU A 388 16.37 -4.37 -18.29
C LEU A 388 17.03 -3.05 -17.90
N ALA A 389 17.20 -2.77 -16.61
CA ALA A 389 17.91 -1.60 -16.12
C ALA A 389 19.38 -1.62 -16.58
N PHE A 390 20.11 -2.73 -16.35
CA PHE A 390 21.49 -2.88 -16.82
C PHE A 390 21.61 -2.75 -18.34
N LYS A 391 20.70 -3.37 -19.09
CA LYS A 391 20.65 -3.31 -20.55
C LYS A 391 20.43 -1.88 -21.06
N CYS A 392 19.48 -1.14 -20.48
CA CYS A 392 19.16 0.22 -20.90
C CYS A 392 20.28 1.21 -20.54
N LEU A 393 20.93 0.99 -19.38
CA LEU A 393 22.09 1.77 -18.92
C LEU A 393 23.41 1.39 -19.61
N GLN A 394 23.40 0.34 -20.45
CA GLN A 394 24.58 -0.21 -21.10
C GLN A 394 25.70 -0.59 -20.11
N ARG A 395 25.31 -1.07 -18.91
CA ARG A 395 26.24 -1.51 -17.86
C ARG A 395 26.29 -3.04 -17.81
N SER A 396 27.44 -3.58 -17.40
CA SER A 396 27.58 -5.01 -17.14
C SER A 396 27.17 -5.33 -15.70
N ARG A 397 26.40 -6.40 -15.50
CA ARG A 397 26.15 -6.94 -14.16
C ARG A 397 27.46 -7.42 -13.53
N PRO A 398 27.71 -7.13 -12.24
CA PRO A 398 28.85 -7.70 -11.54
C PRO A 398 28.73 -9.23 -11.53
N SER A 399 29.87 -9.91 -11.74
CA SER A 399 29.91 -11.36 -11.63
C SER A 399 29.70 -11.74 -10.17
N SER A 400 28.79 -12.68 -9.89
CA SER A 400 28.54 -13.15 -8.53
C SER A 400 29.87 -13.58 -7.89
N VAL A 401 30.26 -12.89 -6.82
CA VAL A 401 31.40 -13.31 -6.00
C VAL A 401 30.96 -14.59 -5.31
N LYS A 402 31.64 -15.70 -5.63
CA LYS A 402 31.41 -17.01 -5.02
C LYS A 402 31.63 -17.01 -3.52
#